data_AF-A0A143CCL5-F1
#
_entry.id   AF-A0A143CCL5-F1
#
_cell.length_a   1.000
_cell.length_b   1.000
_cell.length_c   1.000
_cell.angle_alpha   90.00
_cell.angle_beta   90.00
_cell.angle_gamma   90.00
#
_symmetry.space_group_name_H-M   'P 1'
#
loop_
_entity.id
_entity.type
_entity.pdbx_description
1 polymer ?
#
loop_
_entity_poly.entity_id
_entity_poly.type
_entity_poly.pdbx_seq_one_letter_code
_entity_poly.pdbx_strand_id
1 'polypeptide(L)'
;MYSIIVVPPEYGGPGEQIRLAPGEQLDFGRSTGAPGPHLTIAHEGVSRAAGRISAHDTFWILSNLSHSQTYVVENPEGAGEHIKVAPGRLNAPVPFEFARVVLPAGGELLSFEVWAPRHDYLDTRATDQESPGGATTAPAFALDRSKRYFAVLTALCEPRLRGAPHAQLPTVEQLAERLRPIWPTTNRAAVQWNIDYLAVKLRLKPAPDTAESGPRLNGKKESLVSLALRFDLVREDDLVLLTRPREAVR
;
A
#
# COMPACT_ATOMS: atom_id res chain seq x y z
N MET A 1 15.37 -17.53 17.24
CA MET A 1 15.00 -16.80 16.02
C MET A 1 14.00 -15.74 16.46
N TYR A 2 14.24 -14.47 16.15
CA TYR A 2 13.29 -13.40 16.49
C TYR A 2 12.13 -13.45 15.50
N SER A 3 10.91 -13.20 15.98
CA SER A 3 9.77 -13.10 15.07
C SER A 3 9.51 -11.68 14.64
N ILE A 4 9.70 -10.65 15.47
CA ILE A 4 9.56 -9.26 14.98
C ILE A 4 10.66 -8.31 15.50
N ILE A 5 10.90 -7.25 14.75
CA ILE A 5 11.80 -6.15 15.08
C ILE A 5 10.97 -4.86 15.12
N VAL A 6 10.99 -4.17 16.25
CA VAL A 6 10.36 -2.86 16.42
C VAL A 6 11.41 -1.77 16.35
N VAL A 7 11.10 -0.73 15.58
CA VAL A 7 12.02 0.32 15.17
C VAL A 7 11.45 1.67 15.63
N PRO A 8 12.05 2.32 16.65
CA PRO A 8 11.53 3.55 17.25
C PRO A 8 11.44 4.76 16.28
N PRO A 9 10.66 5.80 16.65
CA PRO A 9 10.43 7.00 15.81
C PRO A 9 11.69 7.84 15.52
N GLU A 10 12.64 7.89 16.46
CA GLU A 10 13.87 8.70 16.35
C GLU A 10 15.06 7.78 16.11
N TYR A 11 15.37 7.51 14.84
CA TYR A 11 16.52 6.68 14.45
C TYR A 11 17.84 7.41 14.77
N GLY A 12 18.38 7.21 15.98
CA GLY A 12 19.68 7.79 16.41
C GLY A 12 20.90 6.90 16.16
N GLY A 13 20.71 5.61 15.85
CA GLY A 13 21.82 4.68 15.56
C GLY A 13 21.43 3.19 15.62
N PRO A 14 22.33 2.28 15.22
CA PRO A 14 22.06 0.84 15.07
C PRO A 14 21.81 0.07 16.39
N GLY A 15 21.73 0.74 17.54
CA GLY A 15 21.55 0.15 18.87
C GLY A 15 20.13 0.14 19.42
N GLU A 16 19.14 0.69 18.71
CA GLU A 16 17.80 0.96 19.28
C GLU A 16 16.66 0.09 18.71
N GLN A 17 16.99 -0.98 18.00
CA GLN A 17 16.00 -1.95 17.55
C GLN A 17 15.60 -2.87 18.69
N ILE A 18 14.30 -2.99 18.95
CA ILE A 18 13.76 -3.92 19.95
C ILE A 18 13.37 -5.20 19.23
N ARG A 19 14.05 -6.30 19.56
CA ARG A 19 13.78 -7.61 18.96
C ARG A 19 12.91 -8.44 19.90
N LEU A 20 11.84 -9.01 19.35
CA LEU A 20 10.92 -9.85 20.10
C LEU A 20 10.92 -11.26 19.52
N ALA A 21 11.09 -12.24 20.38
CA ALA A 21 10.86 -13.65 20.09
C ALA A 21 9.36 -13.98 20.18
N PRO A 22 8.90 -15.09 19.56
CA PRO A 22 7.52 -15.54 19.72
C PRO A 22 7.11 -15.65 21.19
N GLY A 23 5.95 -15.08 21.53
CA GLY A 23 5.43 -15.01 22.89
C GLY A 23 5.88 -13.79 23.69
N GLU A 24 6.88 -13.03 23.22
CA GLU A 24 7.31 -11.79 23.87
C GLU A 24 6.37 -10.63 23.53
N GLN A 25 6.32 -9.66 24.45
CA GLN A 25 5.45 -8.50 24.37
C GLN A 25 6.27 -7.23 24.58
N LEU A 26 5.84 -6.15 23.93
CA LEU A 26 6.40 -4.81 24.09
C LEU A 26 5.26 -3.83 24.36
N ASP A 27 5.22 -3.27 25.56
CA ASP A 27 4.32 -2.16 25.86
C ASP A 27 4.88 -0.87 25.25
N PHE A 28 3.99 0.05 24.87
CA PHE A 28 4.41 1.36 24.38
C PHE A 28 3.50 2.47 24.89
N GLY A 29 4.06 3.67 25.03
CA GLY A 29 3.36 4.84 25.51
C GLY A 29 4.29 5.88 26.13
N ARG A 30 3.70 6.94 26.68
CA ARG A 30 4.46 8.07 27.23
C ARG A 30 5.22 7.75 28.52
N SER A 31 4.82 6.73 29.26
CA SER A 31 5.45 6.38 30.54
C SER A 31 5.65 4.88 30.66
N THR A 32 6.78 4.49 31.24
CA THR A 32 7.03 3.10 31.63
C THR A 32 6.11 2.74 32.79
N GLY A 33 5.07 1.95 32.52
CA GLY A 33 4.06 1.59 33.53
C GLY A 33 4.44 0.35 34.35
N ALA A 34 4.82 -0.73 33.66
CA ALA A 34 5.10 -2.04 34.24
C ALA A 34 6.58 -2.43 34.07
N PRO A 35 7.14 -3.30 34.93
CA PRO A 35 8.45 -3.88 34.71
C PRO A 35 8.44 -4.76 33.44
N GLY A 36 9.27 -4.42 32.46
CA GLY A 36 9.34 -5.12 31.18
C GLY A 36 9.91 -4.24 30.06
N PRO A 37 10.11 -4.80 28.85
CA PRO A 37 10.50 -4.00 27.68
C PRO A 37 9.38 -3.00 27.34
N HIS A 38 9.76 -1.74 27.13
CA HIS A 38 8.84 -0.64 26.87
C HIS A 38 9.39 0.30 25.80
N LEU A 39 8.55 0.66 24.83
CA LEU A 39 8.85 1.70 23.84
C LEU A 39 8.28 3.04 24.32
N THR A 40 9.15 3.95 24.73
CA THR A 40 8.76 5.29 25.16
C THR A 40 8.50 6.18 23.96
N ILE A 41 7.31 6.79 23.90
CA ILE A 41 6.98 7.82 22.91
C ILE A 41 6.71 9.11 23.68
N ALA A 42 7.72 9.97 23.76
CA ALA A 42 7.76 11.15 24.62
C ALA A 42 6.97 12.34 24.05
N HIS A 43 5.65 12.17 23.87
CA HIS A 43 4.78 13.23 23.34
C HIS A 43 3.51 13.37 24.20
N GLU A 44 3.09 14.62 24.49
CA GLU A 44 1.98 14.90 25.41
C GLU A 44 0.63 14.34 24.93
N GLY A 45 0.44 14.29 23.61
CA GLY A 45 -0.73 13.68 22.97
C GLY A 45 -0.79 12.15 23.04
N VAL A 46 0.25 11.47 23.55
CA VAL A 46 0.29 10.00 23.68
C VAL A 46 -0.11 9.57 25.09
N SER A 47 -0.98 8.56 25.19
CA SER A 47 -1.38 7.96 26.46
C SER A 47 -0.18 7.39 27.22
N ARG A 48 -0.25 7.40 28.57
CA ARG A 48 0.80 6.81 29.42
C ARG A 48 1.03 5.33 29.07
N ALA A 49 -0.06 4.57 28.99
CA ALA A 49 -0.13 3.26 28.36
C ALA A 49 -0.90 3.42 27.04
N ALA A 50 -0.20 3.43 25.92
CA ALA A 50 -0.79 3.66 24.60
C ALA A 50 -1.18 2.34 23.94
N GLY A 51 -0.33 1.33 24.02
CA GLY A 51 -0.65 0.02 23.47
C GLY A 51 0.35 -1.05 23.82
N ARG A 52 0.16 -2.21 23.20
CA ARG A 52 1.02 -3.37 23.32
C ARG A 52 1.18 -4.07 21.98
N ILE A 53 2.40 -4.46 21.68
CA ILE A 53 2.76 -5.35 20.58
C ILE A 53 3.03 -6.73 21.17
N SER A 54 2.53 -7.80 20.53
CA SER A 54 2.95 -9.16 20.88
C SER A 54 3.36 -9.91 19.63
N ALA A 55 4.49 -10.60 19.73
CA ALA A 55 5.07 -11.33 18.62
C ALA A 55 4.54 -12.78 18.61
N HIS A 56 4.07 -13.24 17.46
CA HIS A 56 3.74 -14.65 17.22
C HIS A 56 4.71 -15.22 16.17
N ASP A 57 4.55 -16.49 15.80
CA ASP A 57 5.47 -17.17 14.88
C ASP A 57 5.41 -16.57 13.47
N THR A 58 4.20 -16.40 12.91
CA THR A 58 3.99 -15.99 11.51
C THR A 58 3.27 -14.64 11.36
N PHE A 59 2.89 -14.01 12.47
CA PHE A 59 2.25 -12.70 12.49
C PHE A 59 2.54 -12.01 13.82
N TRP A 60 2.02 -10.79 13.98
CA TRP A 60 2.05 -10.10 15.26
C TRP A 60 0.71 -9.43 15.53
N ILE A 61 0.49 -9.08 16.79
CA ILE A 61 -0.76 -8.47 17.23
C ILE A 61 -0.52 -7.09 17.85
N LEU A 62 -1.45 -6.18 17.59
CA LEU A 62 -1.50 -4.85 18.20
C LEU A 62 -2.73 -4.74 19.09
N SER A 63 -2.50 -4.40 20.37
CA SER A 63 -3.53 -3.98 21.29
C SER A 63 -3.47 -2.46 21.47
N ASN A 64 -4.57 -1.77 21.15
CA ASN A 64 -4.73 -0.35 21.38
C ASN A 64 -5.33 -0.15 22.79
N LEU A 65 -4.51 0.34 23.71
CA LEU A 65 -4.90 0.60 25.09
C LEU A 65 -5.41 2.04 25.30
N SER A 66 -5.43 2.86 24.25
CA SER A 66 -6.03 4.19 24.30
C SER A 66 -7.54 4.09 24.45
N HIS A 67 -8.10 5.02 25.24
CA HIS A 67 -9.54 5.15 25.43
C HIS A 67 -10.23 5.94 24.33
N SER A 68 -9.49 6.73 23.54
CA SER A 68 -10.08 7.71 22.62
C SER A 68 -9.46 7.78 21.23
N GLN A 69 -8.27 7.22 21.03
CA GLN A 69 -7.55 7.34 19.76
C GLN A 69 -7.60 6.04 18.97
N THR A 70 -7.95 6.14 17.68
CA THR A 70 -7.79 5.02 16.74
C THR A 70 -6.36 5.01 16.23
N TYR A 71 -5.74 3.84 16.21
CA TYR A 71 -4.43 3.64 15.60
C TYR A 71 -4.60 3.10 14.19
N VAL A 72 -3.65 3.43 13.33
CA VAL A 72 -3.58 2.90 11.97
C VAL A 72 -2.32 2.08 11.86
N VAL A 73 -2.43 0.86 11.32
CA VAL A 73 -1.26 0.12 10.87
C VAL A 73 -1.26 0.18 9.36
N GLU A 74 -0.29 0.88 8.79
CA GLU A 74 -0.10 1.01 7.35
C GLU A 74 0.81 -0.11 6.85
N ASN A 75 0.55 -0.57 5.62
CA ASN A 75 1.49 -1.36 4.84
C ASN A 75 2.19 -0.41 3.84
N PRO A 76 3.44 0.01 4.08
CA PRO A 76 4.16 0.89 3.18
C PRO A 76 4.39 0.29 1.79
N GLU A 77 4.36 -1.04 1.65
CA GLU A 77 4.47 -1.76 0.37
C GLU A 77 3.11 -1.95 -0.31
N GLY A 78 2.00 -1.85 0.44
CA GLY A 78 0.63 -2.12 -0.03
C GLY A 78 -0.10 -0.92 -0.65
N ALA A 79 0.63 0.08 -1.14
CA ALA A 79 0.08 1.24 -1.86
C ALA A 79 -1.10 1.96 -1.16
N GLY A 80 -1.05 2.08 0.17
CA GLY A 80 -2.09 2.70 1.00
C GLY A 80 -3.05 1.72 1.70
N GLU A 81 -2.78 0.41 1.57
CA GLU A 81 -3.36 -0.60 2.44
C GLU A 81 -3.08 -0.28 3.91
N HIS A 82 -4.13 -0.37 4.73
CA HIS A 82 -4.03 -0.17 6.16
C HIS A 82 -5.14 -0.90 6.90
N ILE A 83 -4.92 -1.15 8.19
CA ILE A 83 -5.96 -1.59 9.13
C ILE A 83 -6.14 -0.54 10.22
N LYS A 84 -7.38 -0.41 10.69
CA LYS A 84 -7.72 0.44 11.85
C LYS A 84 -7.82 -0.41 13.11
N VAL A 85 -7.12 0.02 14.15
CA VAL A 85 -7.21 -0.56 15.49
C VAL A 85 -7.92 0.45 16.38
N ALA A 86 -9.24 0.26 16.53
CA ALA A 86 -10.11 1.13 17.32
C ALA A 86 -9.63 1.24 18.78
N PRO A 87 -9.99 2.32 19.50
CA PRO A 87 -9.69 2.48 20.92
C PRO A 87 -10.17 1.26 21.72
N GLY A 88 -9.33 0.74 22.62
CA GLY A 88 -9.62 -0.45 23.43
C GLY A 88 -9.64 -1.78 22.68
N ARG A 89 -9.37 -1.81 21.35
CA ARG A 89 -9.30 -3.06 20.60
C ARG A 89 -8.05 -3.83 21.00
N LEU A 90 -8.25 -5.02 21.55
CA LEU A 90 -7.18 -5.93 21.94
C LEU A 90 -6.89 -6.93 20.82
N ASN A 91 -5.62 -7.35 20.75
CA ASN A 91 -5.14 -8.46 19.94
C ASN A 91 -5.55 -8.36 18.45
N ALA A 92 -5.49 -7.17 17.86
CA ALA A 92 -5.75 -7.01 16.44
C ALA A 92 -4.61 -7.67 15.64
N PRO A 93 -4.88 -8.70 14.82
CA PRO A 93 -3.86 -9.34 14.01
C PRO A 93 -3.39 -8.38 12.92
N VAL A 94 -2.07 -8.29 12.74
CA VAL A 94 -1.45 -7.48 11.70
C VAL A 94 -0.88 -8.42 10.63
N PRO A 95 -1.41 -8.38 9.40
CA PRO A 95 -1.00 -9.28 8.31
C PRO A 95 0.12 -8.68 7.43
N PHE A 96 0.95 -7.77 7.98
CA PHE A 96 1.97 -7.04 7.22
C PHE A 96 3.37 -7.41 7.70
N GLU A 97 4.23 -7.73 6.74
CA GLU A 97 5.66 -8.04 6.97
C GLU A 97 6.43 -6.77 7.31
N PHE A 98 6.18 -5.70 6.57
CA PHE A 98 6.68 -4.36 6.87
C PHE A 98 5.49 -3.47 7.21
N ALA A 99 5.43 -3.02 8.46
CA ALA A 99 4.30 -2.26 8.97
C ALA A 99 4.75 -0.95 9.61
N ARG A 100 3.95 0.09 9.43
CA ARG A 100 4.10 1.35 10.16
C ARG A 100 2.89 1.55 11.07
N VAL A 101 3.13 1.61 12.37
CA VAL A 101 2.08 1.96 13.34
C VAL A 101 2.03 3.48 13.44
N VAL A 102 0.85 4.06 13.19
CA VAL A 102 0.60 5.50 13.19
C VAL A 102 -0.40 5.86 14.28
N LEU A 103 -0.03 6.86 15.08
CA LEU A 103 -0.72 7.32 16.28
C LEU A 103 -1.03 8.83 16.12
N PRO A 104 -2.27 9.28 16.28
CA PRO A 104 -2.57 10.71 16.31
C PRO A 104 -2.11 11.32 17.65
N ALA A 105 -1.36 12.42 17.61
CA ALA A 105 -0.89 13.06 18.82
C ALA A 105 -0.89 14.59 18.67
N GLY A 106 -1.79 15.30 19.35
CA GLY A 106 -1.73 16.76 19.50
C GLY A 106 -1.74 17.62 18.21
N GLY A 107 -2.14 17.07 17.07
CA GLY A 107 -2.13 17.78 15.77
C GLY A 107 -1.14 17.21 14.76
N GLU A 108 -0.29 16.29 15.17
CA GLU A 108 0.62 15.53 14.29
C GLU A 108 0.32 14.02 14.31
N LEU A 109 0.98 13.30 13.41
CA LEU A 109 0.95 11.84 13.34
C LEU A 109 2.33 11.31 13.72
N LEU A 110 2.41 10.59 14.83
CA LEU A 110 3.63 9.90 15.25
C LEU A 110 3.62 8.48 14.67
N SER A 111 4.80 7.94 14.40
CA SER A 111 4.89 6.57 13.91
C SER A 111 6.15 5.84 14.32
N PHE A 112 6.09 4.51 14.33
CA PHE A 112 7.22 3.61 14.47
C PHE A 112 7.01 2.40 13.55
N GLU A 113 8.08 1.68 13.22
CA GLU A 113 8.00 0.55 12.28
C GLU A 113 8.08 -0.80 13.01
N VAL A 114 7.43 -1.80 12.43
CA VAL A 114 7.47 -3.19 12.89
C VAL A 114 7.77 -4.07 11.70
N TRP A 115 8.86 -4.84 11.78
CA TRP A 115 9.30 -5.76 10.73
C TRP A 115 9.10 -7.18 11.22
N ALA A 116 8.24 -7.93 10.53
CA ALA A 116 7.89 -9.32 10.80
C ALA A 116 8.56 -10.25 9.77
N PRO A 117 8.56 -11.58 9.99
CA PRO A 117 9.15 -12.52 9.05
C PRO A 117 8.32 -12.54 7.78
N ARG A 118 8.94 -12.90 6.66
CA ARG A 118 8.22 -13.04 5.40
C ARG A 118 7.18 -14.14 5.51
N HIS A 119 6.01 -13.93 4.90
CA HIS A 119 5.03 -15.00 4.75
C HIS A 119 5.50 -15.98 3.68
N ASP A 120 5.18 -17.26 3.89
CA ASP A 120 5.35 -18.28 2.88
C ASP A 120 4.27 -18.15 1.82
N TYR A 121 4.68 -17.96 0.57
CA TYR A 121 3.79 -17.93 -0.59
C TYR A 121 3.90 -19.26 -1.35
N LEU A 122 2.77 -19.76 -1.82
CA LEU A 122 2.73 -20.91 -2.71
C LEU A 122 3.45 -20.58 -4.03
N ASP A 123 4.33 -21.46 -4.49
CA ASP A 123 4.88 -21.35 -5.85
C ASP A 123 3.84 -21.78 -6.88
N THR A 124 3.18 -20.77 -7.45
CA THR A 124 2.08 -20.98 -8.41
C THR A 124 2.55 -21.52 -9.77
N ARG A 125 3.85 -21.42 -10.10
CA ARG A 125 4.37 -21.93 -11.39
C ARG A 125 4.36 -23.45 -11.44
N ALA A 126 4.53 -24.11 -10.30
CA ALA A 126 4.49 -25.56 -10.20
C ALA A 126 3.04 -26.09 -10.29
N THR A 127 2.09 -25.42 -9.64
CA THR A 127 0.69 -25.87 -9.56
C THR A 127 -0.08 -25.75 -10.88
N ASP A 128 0.25 -24.77 -11.73
CA ASP A 128 -0.42 -24.61 -13.04
C ASP A 128 -0.07 -25.73 -14.03
N GLN A 129 1.00 -26.50 -13.78
CA GLN A 129 1.42 -27.61 -14.65
C GLN A 129 0.69 -28.94 -14.34
N GLU A 130 0.05 -29.07 -13.19
CA GLU A 130 -0.39 -30.37 -12.66
C GLU A 130 -1.87 -30.69 -12.93
N SER A 131 -2.67 -29.74 -13.44
CA SER A 131 -4.09 -29.96 -13.76
C SER A 131 -4.43 -29.67 -15.22
N PRO A 132 -4.18 -30.61 -16.15
CA PRO A 132 -4.41 -30.43 -17.59
C PRO A 132 -5.89 -30.44 -18.02
N GLY A 133 -6.85 -30.44 -17.08
CA GLY A 133 -8.28 -30.57 -17.37
C GLY A 133 -9.06 -29.30 -17.05
N GLY A 134 -9.53 -28.58 -18.07
CA GLY A 134 -10.47 -27.46 -17.93
C GLY A 134 -10.21 -26.30 -18.89
N ALA A 135 -11.22 -25.46 -19.09
CA ALA A 135 -11.01 -24.18 -19.77
C ALA A 135 -10.16 -23.25 -18.90
N THR A 136 -9.19 -22.54 -19.50
CA THR A 136 -8.37 -21.55 -18.79
C THR A 136 -9.26 -20.51 -18.10
N THR A 137 -9.01 -20.27 -16.81
CA THR A 137 -9.71 -19.23 -16.05
C THR A 137 -9.45 -17.87 -16.70
N ALA A 138 -10.52 -17.19 -17.13
CA ALA A 138 -10.40 -15.86 -17.72
C ALA A 138 -9.93 -14.86 -16.64
N PRO A 139 -8.96 -13.98 -16.94
CA PRO A 139 -8.50 -12.98 -15.98
C PRO A 139 -9.60 -11.94 -15.73
N ALA A 140 -9.75 -11.52 -14.46
CA ALA A 140 -10.73 -10.49 -14.08
C ALA A 140 -10.46 -9.14 -14.76
N PHE A 141 -9.19 -8.80 -14.97
CA PHE A 141 -8.74 -7.58 -15.62
C PHE A 141 -7.66 -7.88 -16.66
N ALA A 142 -8.04 -8.00 -17.93
CA ALA A 142 -7.11 -8.27 -19.03
C ALA A 142 -6.35 -7.00 -19.47
N LEU A 143 -5.40 -6.54 -18.66
CA LEU A 143 -4.49 -5.43 -19.02
C LEU A 143 -3.21 -5.95 -19.67
N ASP A 144 -2.85 -5.39 -20.82
CA ASP A 144 -1.61 -5.68 -21.53
C ASP A 144 -0.55 -4.63 -21.19
N ARG A 145 0.48 -5.07 -20.45
CA ARG A 145 1.60 -4.24 -19.96
C ARG A 145 2.41 -3.62 -21.10
N SER A 146 2.36 -4.18 -22.31
CA SER A 146 3.05 -3.64 -23.48
C SER A 146 2.39 -2.41 -24.08
N LYS A 147 1.16 -2.06 -23.68
CA LYS A 147 0.38 -0.99 -24.31
C LYS A 147 0.57 0.36 -23.62
N ARG A 148 0.28 1.45 -24.34
CA ARG A 148 0.42 2.83 -23.83
C ARG A 148 -0.53 3.14 -22.68
N TYR A 149 -1.75 2.59 -22.70
CA TYR A 149 -2.69 2.77 -21.61
C TYR A 149 -2.15 2.23 -20.29
N PHE A 150 -1.37 1.14 -20.32
CA PHE A 150 -0.79 0.58 -19.10
C PHE A 150 0.25 1.55 -18.53
N ALA A 151 1.15 2.10 -19.37
CA ALA A 151 2.10 3.12 -18.92
C ALA A 151 1.40 4.37 -18.34
N VAL A 152 0.26 4.78 -18.90
CA VAL A 152 -0.57 5.87 -18.34
C VAL A 152 -1.12 5.50 -16.96
N LEU A 153 -1.64 4.29 -16.79
CA LEU A 153 -2.12 3.80 -15.49
C LEU A 153 -0.97 3.71 -14.47
N THR A 154 0.20 3.25 -14.89
CA THR A 154 1.41 3.18 -14.06
C THR A 154 1.84 4.57 -13.59
N ALA A 155 1.90 5.56 -14.50
CA ALA A 155 2.25 6.93 -14.15
C ALA A 155 1.22 7.61 -13.24
N LEU A 156 -0.06 7.25 -13.35
CA LEU A 156 -1.10 7.70 -12.43
C LEU A 156 -0.92 7.15 -11.01
N CYS A 157 -0.49 5.89 -10.89
CA CYS A 157 -0.28 5.20 -9.61
C CYS A 157 1.08 5.51 -8.98
N GLU A 158 2.05 5.97 -9.78
CA GLU A 158 3.45 6.15 -9.42
C GLU A 158 3.68 6.90 -8.08
N PRO A 159 3.02 8.03 -7.78
CA PRO A 159 3.25 8.72 -6.50
C PRO A 159 2.90 7.85 -5.28
N ARG A 160 1.83 7.07 -5.36
CA ARG A 160 1.36 6.23 -4.25
C ARG A 160 2.20 4.97 -4.09
N LEU A 161 2.67 4.41 -5.20
CA LEU A 161 3.59 3.27 -5.20
C LEU A 161 4.98 3.65 -4.67
N ARG A 162 5.36 4.93 -4.64
CA ARG A 162 6.61 5.41 -4.04
C ARG A 162 6.49 5.82 -2.57
N GLY A 163 5.55 5.24 -1.83
CA GLY A 163 5.40 5.47 -0.39
C GLY A 163 4.67 6.76 -0.01
N ALA A 164 3.95 7.40 -0.94
CA ALA A 164 3.06 8.53 -0.65
C ALA A 164 1.58 8.13 -0.87
N PRO A 165 0.98 7.30 0.00
CA PRO A 165 -0.34 6.67 -0.24
C PRO A 165 -1.49 7.67 -0.44
N HIS A 166 -1.36 8.87 0.12
CA HIS A 166 -2.35 9.95 0.00
C HIS A 166 -1.94 11.07 -0.96
N ALA A 167 -0.92 10.85 -1.79
CA ALA A 167 -0.49 11.82 -2.79
C ALA A 167 -1.65 12.18 -3.73
N GLN A 168 -1.73 13.48 -4.05
CA GLN A 168 -2.61 13.99 -5.09
C GLN A 168 -2.26 13.34 -6.43
N LEU A 169 -3.28 13.05 -7.24
CA LEU A 169 -3.04 12.44 -8.54
C LEU A 169 -2.48 13.47 -9.51
N PRO A 170 -1.51 13.09 -10.37
CA PRO A 170 -0.94 14.00 -11.34
C PRO A 170 -2.00 14.51 -12.32
N THR A 171 -1.79 15.74 -12.82
CA THR A 171 -2.60 16.31 -13.90
C THR A 171 -2.30 15.62 -15.23
N VAL A 172 -3.16 15.85 -16.24
CA VAL A 172 -2.94 15.27 -17.57
C VAL A 172 -1.66 15.81 -18.20
N GLU A 173 -1.33 17.07 -17.94
CA GLU A 173 -0.09 17.72 -18.36
C GLU A 173 1.12 17.07 -17.69
N GLN A 174 1.09 16.89 -16.36
CA GLN A 174 2.17 16.24 -15.61
C GLN A 174 2.39 14.79 -16.11
N LEU A 175 1.33 14.07 -16.43
CA LEU A 175 1.42 12.74 -17.02
C LEU A 175 2.07 12.75 -18.41
N ALA A 176 1.68 13.71 -19.27
CA ALA A 176 2.27 13.83 -20.61
C ALA A 176 3.78 14.11 -20.51
N GLU A 177 4.19 15.03 -19.64
CA GLU A 177 5.61 15.29 -19.37
C GLU A 177 6.32 14.04 -18.83
N ARG A 178 5.73 13.37 -17.85
CA ARG A 178 6.31 12.17 -17.23
C ARG A 178 6.52 11.02 -18.21
N LEU A 179 5.64 10.87 -19.19
CA LEU A 179 5.65 9.79 -20.19
C LEU A 179 6.50 10.11 -21.43
N ARG A 180 6.88 11.37 -21.65
CA ARG A 180 7.60 11.80 -22.86
C ARG A 180 8.91 11.03 -23.10
N PRO A 181 9.73 10.68 -22.09
CA PRO A 181 10.96 9.91 -22.32
C PRO A 181 10.74 8.53 -22.96
N ILE A 182 9.63 7.86 -22.65
CA ILE A 182 9.32 6.51 -23.14
C ILE A 182 8.31 6.51 -24.31
N TRP A 183 7.62 7.64 -24.49
CA TRP A 183 6.64 7.87 -25.54
C TRP A 183 6.77 9.33 -26.04
N PRO A 184 7.73 9.61 -26.94
CA PRO A 184 8.06 10.97 -27.36
C PRO A 184 6.90 11.76 -27.99
N THR A 185 5.97 11.06 -28.66
CA THR A 185 4.79 11.66 -29.30
C THR A 185 3.61 11.88 -28.34
N THR A 186 3.77 11.62 -27.05
CA THR A 186 2.70 11.81 -26.06
C THR A 186 2.29 13.27 -25.95
N ASN A 187 0.99 13.50 -25.82
CA ASN A 187 0.40 14.81 -25.61
C ASN A 187 -0.85 14.68 -24.73
N ARG A 188 -1.40 15.82 -24.30
CA ARG A 188 -2.57 15.88 -23.42
C ARG A 188 -3.76 15.05 -23.95
N ALA A 189 -4.06 15.14 -25.26
CA ALA A 189 -5.18 14.42 -25.86
C ALA A 189 -4.96 12.91 -25.85
N ALA A 190 -3.73 12.47 -26.13
CA ALA A 190 -3.37 11.06 -26.13
C ALA A 190 -3.44 10.46 -24.72
N VAL A 191 -3.00 11.18 -23.68
CA VAL A 191 -3.13 10.76 -22.28
C VAL A 191 -4.62 10.67 -21.89
N GLN A 192 -5.41 11.70 -22.18
CA GLN A 192 -6.85 11.72 -21.88
C GLN A 192 -7.58 10.55 -22.54
N TRP A 193 -7.29 10.27 -23.81
CA TRP A 193 -7.88 9.13 -24.52
C TRP A 193 -7.54 7.79 -23.84
N ASN A 194 -6.30 7.60 -23.39
CA ASN A 194 -5.91 6.37 -22.67
C ASN A 194 -6.61 6.25 -21.31
N ILE A 195 -6.81 7.35 -20.58
CA ILE A 195 -7.60 7.38 -19.34
C ILE A 195 -9.05 6.97 -19.62
N ASP A 196 -9.63 7.48 -20.70
CA ASP A 196 -11.01 7.14 -21.08
C ASP A 196 -11.13 5.67 -21.52
N TYR A 197 -10.16 5.18 -22.28
CA TYR A 197 -10.07 3.77 -22.69
C TYR A 197 -9.94 2.84 -21.48
N LEU A 198 -9.08 3.17 -20.51
CA LEU A 198 -8.94 2.43 -19.26
C LEU A 198 -10.25 2.35 -18.48
N ALA A 199 -11.00 3.44 -18.39
CA ALA A 199 -12.27 3.46 -17.67
C ALA A 199 -13.30 2.50 -18.29
N VAL A 200 -13.34 2.37 -19.62
CA VAL A 200 -14.17 1.37 -20.30
C VAL A 200 -13.61 -0.03 -20.08
N LYS A 201 -12.30 -0.22 -20.26
CA LYS A 201 -11.63 -1.52 -20.15
C LYS A 201 -11.71 -2.14 -18.76
N LEU A 202 -11.72 -1.30 -17.72
CA LEU A 202 -11.89 -1.69 -16.32
C LEU A 202 -13.35 -1.59 -15.84
N ARG A 203 -14.30 -1.39 -16.76
CA ARG A 203 -15.75 -1.35 -16.51
C ARG A 203 -16.17 -0.31 -15.46
N LEU A 204 -15.41 0.77 -15.34
CA LEU A 204 -15.73 1.95 -14.51
C LEU A 204 -16.67 2.92 -15.24
N LYS A 205 -16.86 2.74 -16.54
CA LYS A 205 -17.86 3.44 -17.36
C LYS A 205 -18.57 2.43 -18.27
N PRO A 206 -19.90 2.53 -18.46
CA PRO A 206 -20.60 1.76 -19.48
C PRO A 206 -19.99 2.02 -20.87
N ALA A 207 -20.03 1.01 -21.73
CA ALA A 207 -19.53 1.10 -23.10
C ALA A 207 -20.27 2.22 -23.87
N PRO A 208 -19.62 2.91 -24.82
CA PRO A 208 -20.19 4.06 -25.52
C PRO A 208 -21.57 3.79 -26.15
N ASP A 209 -21.83 2.55 -26.57
CA ASP A 209 -23.11 2.14 -27.19
C ASP A 209 -24.28 1.99 -26.19
N THR A 210 -24.03 2.16 -24.89
CA THR A 210 -25.03 1.99 -23.81
C THR A 210 -25.21 3.21 -22.92
N ALA A 211 -24.52 4.31 -23.21
CA ALA A 211 -24.51 5.48 -22.34
C ALA A 211 -25.57 6.52 -22.78
N GLU A 212 -26.70 6.57 -22.08
CA GLU A 212 -27.36 7.87 -21.87
C GLU A 212 -26.36 8.81 -21.18
N SER A 213 -26.44 10.13 -21.47
CA SER A 213 -25.53 11.14 -20.91
C SER A 213 -25.68 11.25 -19.39
N GLY A 214 -25.10 10.29 -18.67
CA GLY A 214 -25.00 10.28 -17.22
C GLY A 214 -24.03 11.35 -16.73
N PRO A 215 -24.11 11.72 -15.44
CA PRO A 215 -23.31 12.77 -14.84
C PRO A 215 -21.82 12.55 -15.11
N ARG A 216 -21.11 13.63 -15.47
CA ARG A 216 -19.66 13.63 -15.70
C ARG A 216 -18.99 12.97 -14.49
N LEU A 217 -18.17 11.94 -14.73
CA LEU A 217 -17.36 11.25 -13.72
C LEU A 217 -16.30 12.22 -13.17
N ASN A 218 -16.70 13.13 -12.28
CA ASN A 218 -15.78 13.79 -11.37
C ASN A 218 -15.11 12.68 -10.55
N GLY A 219 -13.79 12.55 -10.64
CA GLY A 219 -13.05 11.50 -9.93
C GLY A 219 -12.64 10.27 -10.75
N LYS A 220 -12.71 10.30 -12.10
CA LYS A 220 -12.34 9.13 -12.93
C LYS A 220 -10.92 8.61 -12.67
N LYS A 221 -9.94 9.51 -12.56
CA LYS A 221 -8.54 9.13 -12.28
C LYS A 221 -8.44 8.46 -10.91
N GLU A 222 -9.18 8.97 -9.95
CA GLU A 222 -9.28 8.47 -8.57
C GLU A 222 -9.89 7.08 -8.54
N SER A 223 -10.98 6.82 -9.29
CA SER A 223 -11.55 5.48 -9.42
C SER A 223 -10.59 4.50 -10.10
N LEU A 224 -9.88 4.94 -11.14
CA LEU A 224 -8.88 4.11 -11.83
C LEU A 224 -7.73 3.72 -10.90
N VAL A 225 -7.13 4.69 -10.20
CA VAL A 225 -6.03 4.45 -9.27
C VAL A 225 -6.50 3.61 -8.08
N SER A 226 -7.68 3.90 -7.52
CA SER A 226 -8.26 3.13 -6.42
C SER A 226 -8.45 1.66 -6.80
N LEU A 227 -9.03 1.38 -7.97
CA LEU A 227 -9.20 0.01 -8.46
C LEU A 227 -7.86 -0.67 -8.74
N ALA A 228 -6.94 0.04 -9.41
CA ALA A 228 -5.66 -0.51 -9.81
C ALA A 228 -4.79 -0.90 -8.61
N LEU A 229 -4.74 -0.05 -7.58
CA LEU A 229 -3.97 -0.33 -6.36
C LEU A 229 -4.67 -1.38 -5.50
N ARG A 230 -6.01 -1.35 -5.39
CA ARG A 230 -6.76 -2.33 -4.58
C ARG A 230 -6.57 -3.78 -5.02
N PHE A 231 -6.33 -4.01 -6.31
CA PHE A 231 -6.18 -5.35 -6.89
C PHE A 231 -4.79 -5.58 -7.49
N ASP A 232 -3.81 -4.74 -7.15
CA ASP A 232 -2.43 -4.82 -7.64
C ASP A 232 -2.33 -4.96 -9.17
N LEU A 233 -3.19 -4.26 -9.90
CA LEU A 233 -3.15 -4.22 -11.37
C LEU A 233 -1.90 -3.50 -11.87
N VAL A 234 -1.36 -2.59 -11.05
CA VAL A 234 -0.05 -1.97 -11.20
C VAL A 234 0.68 -2.11 -9.88
N ARG A 235 1.92 -2.59 -9.92
CA ARG A 235 2.80 -2.78 -8.77
C ARG A 235 4.03 -1.89 -8.86
N GLU A 236 4.81 -1.83 -7.77
CA GLU A 236 6.08 -1.09 -7.77
C GLU A 236 7.04 -1.58 -8.87
N ASP A 237 7.10 -2.89 -9.12
CA ASP A 237 7.90 -3.48 -10.21
C ASP A 237 7.52 -2.92 -11.60
N ASP A 238 6.26 -2.54 -11.82
CA ASP A 238 5.81 -1.97 -13.10
C ASP A 238 6.36 -0.55 -13.32
N LEU A 239 6.88 0.14 -12.27
CA LEU A 239 7.48 1.48 -12.41
C LEU A 239 8.70 1.49 -13.34
N VAL A 240 9.33 0.34 -13.56
CA VAL A 240 10.41 0.18 -14.56
C VAL A 240 9.95 0.59 -15.97
N LEU A 241 8.66 0.42 -16.28
CA LEU A 241 8.07 0.80 -17.57
C LEU A 241 8.12 2.31 -17.80
N LEU A 242 8.27 3.11 -16.74
CA LEU A 242 8.34 4.57 -16.82
C LEU A 242 9.77 5.11 -17.02
N THR A 243 10.78 4.23 -17.03
CA THR A 243 12.20 4.62 -17.14
C THR A 243 12.89 4.02 -18.37
N ARG A 244 12.42 2.88 -18.87
CA ARG A 244 13.00 2.23 -20.07
C ARG A 244 12.31 2.71 -21.36
N PRO A 245 13.03 3.26 -22.34
CA PRO A 245 12.49 3.47 -23.68
C PRO A 245 11.99 2.14 -24.23
N ARG A 246 10.80 2.11 -24.83
CA ARG A 246 10.33 0.90 -25.51
C ARG A 246 11.22 0.65 -26.73
N GLU A 247 11.88 -0.51 -26.77
CA GLU A 247 12.45 -0.99 -28.02
C GLU A 247 11.32 -1.14 -29.04
N ALA A 248 11.41 -0.38 -30.13
CA ALA A 248 10.46 -0.47 -31.22
C ALA A 248 10.66 -1.83 -31.89
N VAL A 249 9.75 -2.77 -31.65
CA VAL A 249 9.60 -3.93 -32.53
C VAL A 249 9.14 -3.36 -33.88
N ARG A 250 10.03 -3.46 -34.87
CA ARG A 250 9.76 -3.11 -36.28
C ARG A 250 8.77 -4.08 -36.89
#